data_AF-A0A7J3BCH9-F1
#
_entry.id   AF-A0A7J3BCH9-F1
#
_cell.length_a   1.000
_cell.length_b   1.000
_cell.length_c   1.000
_cell.angle_alpha   90.00
_cell.angle_beta   90.00
_cell.angle_gamma   90.00
#
_symmetry.space_group_name_H-M   'P 1'
#
loop_
_entity.id
_entity.type
_entity.pdbx_description
1 polymer ?
#
loop_
_entity_poly.entity_id
_entity_poly.type
_entity_poly.pdbx_seq_one_letter_code
_entity_poly.pdbx_strand_id
1 'polypeptide(L)'
;MSEGERIRELPEILTCRKCGSGLVAGLPIAQDPRILKDILKRRLNGSQLTSEELRQLTHARRTADLILSYGKKALIALQVKGIGPETAFRILSRMHRTEDDFYMDLLRAKIQFLRTRPFWNDRTKRR
;
A
#
# COMPACT_ATOMS: atom_id res chain seq x y z
N MET A 1 -0.08 -10.47 23.56
CA MET A 1 -0.08 -10.25 22.10
C MET A 1 -1.40 -9.58 21.78
N SER A 2 -1.41 -8.29 21.40
CA SER A 2 -2.67 -7.61 21.07
C SER A 2 -3.26 -8.28 19.83
N GLU A 3 -4.42 -8.92 20.00
CA GLU A 3 -5.25 -9.45 18.93
C GLU A 3 -5.40 -8.39 17.83
N GLY A 4 -4.92 -8.72 16.63
CA GLY A 4 -5.03 -7.83 15.48
C GLY A 4 -6.50 -7.76 15.05
N GLU A 5 -7.06 -6.56 14.99
CA GLU A 5 -8.41 -6.35 14.45
C GLU A 5 -8.46 -6.71 12.97
N ARG A 6 -9.57 -7.32 12.55
CA ARG A 6 -9.74 -7.66 11.13
C ARG A 6 -10.05 -6.38 10.36
N ILE A 7 -9.59 -6.31 9.11
CA ILE A 7 -9.84 -5.14 8.24
C ILE A 7 -11.34 -4.82 8.14
N ARG A 8 -12.20 -5.84 8.11
CA ARG A 8 -13.66 -5.68 8.06
C ARG A 8 -14.24 -4.93 9.27
N GLU A 9 -13.59 -5.02 10.43
CA GLU A 9 -14.00 -4.40 11.70
C GLU A 9 -13.46 -2.96 11.84
N LEU A 10 -12.57 -2.54 10.93
CA LEU A 10 -12.06 -1.18 10.93
C LEU A 10 -13.11 -0.18 10.46
N PRO A 11 -13.09 1.05 11.01
CA PRO A 11 -13.93 2.14 10.53
C PRO A 11 -13.59 2.51 9.08
N GLU A 12 -14.54 3.13 8.38
CA GLU A 12 -14.34 3.59 7.00
C GLU A 12 -13.21 4.63 6.91
N ILE A 13 -13.11 5.52 7.90
CA ILE A 13 -12.03 6.50 8.03
C ILE A 13 -11.05 6.01 9.09
N LEU A 14 -9.78 5.83 8.72
CA LEU A 14 -8.74 5.37 9.63
C LEU A 14 -7.99 6.53 10.26
N THR A 15 -7.83 6.47 11.58
CA THR A 15 -7.00 7.39 12.35
C THR A 15 -6.11 6.63 13.31
N CYS A 16 -4.95 7.21 13.63
CA CYS A 16 -4.05 6.66 14.63
C CYS A 16 -4.67 6.76 16.02
N ARG A 17 -4.91 5.63 16.69
CA ARG A 17 -5.47 5.60 18.06
C ARG A 17 -4.62 6.32 19.12
N LYS A 18 -3.33 6.53 18.84
CA LYS A 18 -2.41 7.19 19.77
C LYS A 18 -2.42 8.72 19.67
N CYS A 19 -2.58 9.27 18.47
CA CYS A 19 -2.44 10.71 18.23
C CYS A 19 -3.50 11.34 17.33
N GLY A 20 -4.47 10.58 16.84
CA GLY A 20 -5.56 11.05 15.97
C GLY A 20 -5.17 11.32 14.52
N SER A 21 -3.90 11.22 14.14
CA SER A 21 -3.47 11.48 12.75
C SER A 21 -4.13 10.51 11.75
N GLY A 22 -4.66 11.04 10.64
CA GLY A 22 -5.18 10.25 9.53
C GLY A 22 -4.11 9.73 8.56
N LEU A 23 -2.86 10.18 8.67
CA LEU A 23 -1.77 9.76 7.79
C LEU A 23 -1.20 8.40 8.24
N VAL A 24 -1.96 7.34 7.96
CA VAL A 24 -1.66 5.97 8.37
C VAL A 24 -1.19 5.15 7.17
N ALA A 25 0.05 4.66 7.20
CA ALA A 25 0.59 3.80 6.14
C ALA A 25 0.32 2.32 6.42
N GLY A 26 -0.30 1.63 5.48
CA GLY A 26 -0.30 0.17 5.39
C GLY A 26 1.06 -0.35 4.91
N LEU A 27 1.70 -1.18 5.72
CA LEU A 27 2.98 -1.80 5.39
C LEU A 27 2.80 -3.29 5.06
N PRO A 28 3.53 -3.84 4.09
CA PRO A 28 3.59 -5.28 3.88
C PRO A 28 4.06 -6.00 5.15
N ILE A 29 3.52 -7.19 5.43
CA ILE A 29 3.88 -7.98 6.63
C ILE A 29 5.39 -8.26 6.71
N ALA A 30 6.06 -8.41 5.57
CA ALA A 30 7.50 -8.66 5.51
C ALA A 30 8.35 -7.43 5.82
N GLN A 31 7.77 -6.22 5.84
CA GLN A 31 8.51 -4.99 6.09
C GLN A 31 8.46 -4.63 7.58
N ASP A 32 9.62 -4.60 8.23
CA ASP A 32 9.71 -4.17 9.63
C ASP A 32 9.44 -2.65 9.76
N PRO A 33 8.41 -2.22 10.52
CA PRO A 33 8.13 -0.81 10.76
C PRO A 33 9.28 -0.05 11.43
N ARG A 34 10.18 -0.73 12.15
CA ARG A 34 11.34 -0.11 12.82
C ARG A 34 12.34 0.44 11.81
N ILE A 35 12.58 -0.30 10.73
CA ILE A 35 13.48 0.12 9.64
C ILE A 35 12.95 1.40 9.00
N LEU A 36 11.66 1.42 8.66
CA LEU A 36 11.05 2.61 8.04
C LEU A 36 11.11 3.84 8.96
N LYS A 37 10.92 3.64 10.27
CA LYS A 37 11.06 4.71 11.27
C LYS A 37 12.49 5.25 11.32
N ASP A 38 13.50 4.38 11.26
CA ASP A 38 14.89 4.81 11.26
C ASP A 38 15.26 5.60 10.00
N ILE A 39 14.87 5.09 8.82
CA ILE A 39 15.04 5.79 7.55
C ILE A 39 14.38 7.18 7.60
N LEU A 40 13.16 7.26 8.16
CA LEU A 40 12.46 8.53 8.31
C LEU A 40 13.21 9.51 9.22
N LYS A 41 13.74 9.05 10.37
CA LYS A 41 14.54 9.89 11.27
C LYS A 41 15.80 10.42 10.58
N ARG A 42 16.53 9.54 9.88
CA ARG A 42 17.72 9.92 9.11
C ARG A 42 17.39 10.97 8.04
N ARG A 43 16.26 10.81 7.34
CA ARG A 43 15.77 11.80 6.38
C ARG A 43 15.49 13.16 7.03
N LEU A 44 14.84 13.18 8.19
CA LEU A 44 14.53 14.42 8.92
C LEU A 44 15.80 15.12 9.41
N ASN A 45 16.84 14.34 9.75
CA ASN A 45 18.15 14.86 10.14
C ASN A 45 19.03 15.26 8.94
N GLY A 46 18.49 15.29 7.71
CA GLY A 46 19.22 15.69 6.50
C GLY A 46 20.27 14.70 6.02
N SER A 47 20.26 13.46 6.52
CA SER A 47 21.21 12.42 6.06
C SER A 47 20.91 12.00 4.63
N GLN A 48 21.98 11.67 3.88
CA GLN A 48 21.84 11.05 2.57
C GLN A 48 21.19 9.66 2.71
N LEU A 49 20.21 9.39 1.85
CA LEU A 49 19.51 8.11 1.78
C LEU A 49 19.83 7.43 0.45
N THR A 50 19.93 6.12 0.51
CA THR A 50 20.05 5.28 -0.69
C THR A 50 18.78 5.34 -1.53
N SER A 51 18.90 4.99 -2.81
CA SER A 51 17.73 4.94 -3.71
C SER A 51 16.65 3.96 -3.23
N GLU A 52 17.04 2.89 -2.55
CA GLU A 52 16.11 1.90 -1.98
C GLU A 52 15.36 2.45 -0.76
N GLU A 53 16.07 3.10 0.17
CA GLU A 53 15.47 3.75 1.32
C GLU A 53 14.46 4.84 0.90
N LEU A 54 14.81 5.63 -0.12
CA LEU A 54 13.90 6.62 -0.70
C LEU A 54 12.67 5.98 -1.33
N ARG A 55 12.82 4.85 -2.04
CA ARG A 55 11.69 4.09 -2.59
C ARG A 55 10.77 3.61 -1.48
N GLN A 56 11.30 3.07 -0.38
CA GLN A 56 10.49 2.59 0.74
C GLN A 56 9.70 3.72 1.42
N LEU A 57 10.34 4.87 1.69
CA LEU A 57 9.64 6.03 2.23
C LEU A 57 8.56 6.54 1.28
N THR A 58 8.85 6.61 -0.02
CA THR A 58 7.90 7.07 -1.03
C THR A 58 6.71 6.11 -1.14
N HIS A 59 6.97 4.80 -1.12
CA HIS A 59 5.93 3.79 -1.12
C HIS A 59 5.02 3.91 0.10
N ALA A 60 5.60 3.97 1.31
CA ALA A 60 4.83 4.14 2.54
C ALA A 60 4.01 5.44 2.54
N ARG A 61 4.57 6.53 2.02
CA ARG A 61 3.87 7.80 1.90
C ARG A 61 2.68 7.71 0.94
N ARG A 62 2.87 7.15 -0.25
CA ARG A 62 1.79 6.94 -1.23
C ARG A 62 0.66 6.09 -0.67
N THR A 63 1.01 5.03 0.05
CA THR A 63 0.01 4.21 0.75
C THR A 63 -0.76 5.01 1.80
N ALA A 64 -0.06 5.83 2.59
CA ALA A 64 -0.72 6.68 3.59
C ALA A 64 -1.67 7.70 2.96
N ASP A 65 -1.27 8.32 1.85
CA ASP A 65 -2.10 9.28 1.12
C ASP A 65 -3.37 8.61 0.55
N LEU A 66 -3.25 7.36 0.06
CA LEU A 66 -4.41 6.57 -0.38
C LEU A 66 -5.35 6.24 0.78
N ILE A 67 -4.82 5.81 1.92
CA ILE A 67 -5.63 5.49 3.10
C ILE A 67 -6.31 6.76 3.62
N LEU A 68 -5.62 7.90 3.62
CA LEU A 68 -6.20 9.18 4.01
C LEU A 68 -7.36 9.59 3.09
N SER A 69 -7.26 9.30 1.79
CA SER A 69 -8.24 9.74 0.79
C SER A 69 -9.43 8.79 0.63
N TYR A 70 -9.17 7.48 0.64
CA TYR A 70 -10.17 6.44 0.34
C TYR A 70 -10.47 5.54 1.55
N GLY A 71 -9.81 5.77 2.67
CA GLY A 71 -10.07 5.06 3.91
C GLY A 71 -9.87 3.54 3.80
N LYS A 72 -10.82 2.80 4.35
CA LYS A 72 -10.84 1.34 4.40
C LYS A 72 -10.72 0.69 3.02
N LYS A 73 -11.32 1.28 1.98
CA LYS A 73 -11.24 0.75 0.60
C LYS A 73 -9.80 0.72 0.09
N ALA A 74 -8.98 1.72 0.41
CA ALA A 74 -7.56 1.68 0.05
C ALA A 74 -6.83 0.53 0.74
N LEU A 75 -7.12 0.28 2.01
CA LEU A 75 -6.50 -0.79 2.76
C LEU A 75 -6.87 -2.16 2.18
N ILE A 76 -8.14 -2.36 1.80
CA ILE A 76 -8.62 -3.55 1.08
C ILE A 76 -7.88 -3.73 -0.25
N ALA A 77 -7.79 -2.67 -1.06
CA ALA A 77 -7.13 -2.72 -2.37
C ALA A 77 -5.65 -3.14 -2.25
N LEU A 78 -4.94 -2.62 -1.25
CA LEU A 78 -3.51 -2.90 -1.03
C LEU A 78 -3.24 -4.30 -0.47
N GLN A 79 -4.24 -4.99 0.09
CA GLN A 79 -4.08 -6.40 0.49
C GLN A 79 -4.10 -7.36 -0.71
N VAL A 80 -4.54 -6.90 -1.88
CA VAL A 80 -4.63 -7.75 -3.06
C VAL A 80 -3.24 -7.94 -3.65
N LYS A 81 -2.83 -9.20 -3.79
CA LYS A 81 -1.52 -9.58 -4.36
C LYS A 81 -1.31 -8.92 -5.73
N GLY A 82 -0.24 -8.15 -5.84
CA GLY A 82 0.14 -7.48 -7.08
C GLY A 82 -0.45 -6.08 -7.28
N ILE A 83 -1.26 -5.61 -6.34
CA ILE A 83 -1.78 -4.24 -6.32
C ILE A 83 -0.90 -3.40 -5.40
N GLY A 84 -0.03 -2.58 -5.99
CA GLY A 84 0.72 -1.54 -5.28
C GLY A 84 -0.04 -0.21 -5.23
N PRO A 85 0.54 0.84 -4.62
CA PRO A 85 -0.10 2.16 -4.50
C PRO A 85 -0.53 2.76 -5.83
N GLU A 86 0.25 2.62 -6.90
CA GLU A 86 -0.10 3.15 -8.21
C GLU A 86 -1.32 2.45 -8.81
N THR A 87 -1.39 1.11 -8.70
CA THR A 87 -2.53 0.33 -9.20
C THR A 87 -3.76 0.56 -8.33
N ALA A 88 -3.59 0.60 -7.01
CA ALA A 88 -4.67 0.91 -6.08
C ALA A 88 -5.28 2.28 -6.39
N PHE A 89 -4.45 3.32 -6.57
CA PHE A 89 -4.91 4.64 -6.98
C PHE A 89 -5.80 4.60 -8.21
N ARG A 90 -5.35 3.94 -9.29
CA ARG A 90 -6.10 3.83 -10.56
C ARG A 90 -7.42 3.10 -10.42
N ILE A 91 -7.51 2.13 -9.52
CA ILE A 91 -8.76 1.41 -9.26
C ILE A 91 -9.69 2.32 -8.45
N LEU A 92 -9.22 2.82 -7.31
CA LEU A 92 -9.98 3.64 -6.37
C LEU A 92 -10.47 4.97 -6.98
N SER A 93 -9.75 5.51 -7.96
CA SER A 93 -10.15 6.74 -8.66
C SER A 93 -11.31 6.55 -9.64
N ARG A 94 -11.73 5.31 -9.90
CA ARG A 94 -12.86 5.03 -10.79
C ARG A 94 -14.18 5.23 -10.05
N MET A 95 -15.22 5.54 -10.80
CA MET A 95 -16.57 5.56 -10.27
C MET A 95 -17.09 4.13 -10.13
N HIS A 96 -17.14 3.62 -8.90
CA HIS A 96 -17.81 2.35 -8.58
C HIS A 96 -19.23 2.65 -8.08
N ARG A 97 -20.24 2.14 -8.78
CA ARG A 97 -21.66 2.34 -8.40
C ARG A 97 -22.04 1.42 -7.24
N THR A 98 -21.44 0.24 -7.20
CA THR A 98 -21.66 -0.77 -6.16
C THR A 98 -20.33 -1.23 -5.56
N GLU A 99 -20.39 -1.92 -4.42
CA GLU A 99 -19.21 -2.58 -3.85
C GLU A 99 -18.68 -3.69 -4.76
N ASP A 100 -19.58 -4.42 -5.43
CA ASP A 100 -19.22 -5.51 -6.36
C ASP A 100 -18.37 -4.99 -7.52
N ASP A 101 -18.69 -3.82 -8.07
CA ASP A 101 -17.87 -3.19 -9.13
C ASP A 101 -16.42 -2.98 -8.67
N PHE A 102 -16.24 -2.53 -7.42
CA PHE A 102 -14.93 -2.32 -6.82
C PHE A 102 -14.16 -3.64 -6.66
N TYR A 103 -14.79 -4.67 -6.10
CA TYR A 103 -14.15 -5.98 -5.93
C TYR A 103 -13.85 -6.67 -7.28
N MET A 104 -14.70 -6.48 -8.28
CA MET A 104 -14.47 -6.99 -9.63
C MET A 104 -13.26 -6.34 -10.30
N ASP A 105 -13.05 -5.04 -10.11
CA ASP A 105 -11.86 -4.36 -10.60
C ASP A 105 -10.58 -4.83 -9.88
N LEU A 106 -10.64 -5.05 -8.56
CA LEU A 106 -9.53 -5.66 -7.81
C LEU A 106 -9.20 -7.06 -8.32
N LEU A 107 -10.21 -7.89 -8.58
CA LEU A 107 -10.05 -9.25 -9.11
C LEU A 107 -9.40 -9.22 -10.49
N ARG A 108 -9.86 -8.35 -11.39
CA ARG A 108 -9.28 -8.18 -12.73
C ARG A 108 -7.81 -7.75 -12.65
N ALA A 109 -7.48 -6.82 -11.76
CA ALA A 109 -6.10 -6.37 -11.56
C ALA A 109 -5.21 -7.50 -11.03
N LYS A 110 -5.70 -8.32 -10.09
CA LYS A 110 -4.99 -9.51 -9.59
C LYS A 110 -4.74 -10.53 -10.70
N ILE A 111 -5.76 -10.85 -11.50
CA ILE A 111 -5.64 -11.78 -12.63
C ILE A 111 -4.59 -11.26 -13.62
N GLN A 112 -4.63 -9.97 -13.95
CA GLN A 112 -3.66 -9.35 -14.84
C GLN A 112 -2.24 -9.45 -14.28
N PHE A 113 -2.05 -9.15 -13.00
CA PHE A 113 -0.74 -9.28 -12.34
C PHE A 113 -0.23 -10.72 -12.41
N LEU A 114 -1.04 -11.71 -12.04
CA LEU A 114 -0.66 -13.12 -12.08
C LEU A 114 -0.32 -13.59 -13.49
N ARG A 115 -1.05 -13.11 -14.50
CA ARG A 115 -0.79 -13.39 -15.91
C ARG A 115 0.55 -12.82 -16.38
N THR A 116 0.88 -11.59 -16.00
CA THR A 116 2.10 -10.92 -16.51
C THR A 116 3.34 -11.22 -15.67
N ARG A 117 3.19 -11.53 -14.37
CA ARG A 117 4.30 -11.69 -13.41
C ARG A 117 5.38 -12.69 -13.84
N PRO A 118 5.07 -13.86 -14.44
CA PRO A 118 6.09 -14.80 -14.90
C PRO A 118 7.06 -14.20 -15.93
N PHE A 119 6.58 -13.31 -16.80
CA PHE A 119 7.39 -12.70 -17.86
C PHE A 119 8.33 -11.59 -17.38
N TRP A 120 8.25 -11.18 -16.12
CA TRP A 120 9.03 -10.04 -15.61
C TRP A 120 10.45 -10.43 -15.22
N ASN A 121 10.72 -11.72 -14.98
CA ASN A 121 12.02 -12.23 -14.56
C ASN A 121 12.94 -12.63 -15.74
N ASP A 122 12.45 -12.55 -16.98
CA ASP A 122 13.16 -13.09 -18.16
C ASP A 122 13.99 -12.03 -18.92
N ARG A 123 14.10 -10.81 -18.38
CA ARG A 123 14.87 -9.71 -19.00
C ARG A 123 16.37 -9.74 -18.69
N THR A 124 16.85 -10.67 -17.86
CA THR A 124 18.27 -10.80 -17.48
C THR A 124 19.02 -11.93 -18.20
N LYS A 125 18.36 -12.72 -19.08
CA LYS A 125 19.00 -13.83 -19.81
C LYS A 125 19.23 -13.59 -21.32
N ARG A 126 19.03 -12.37 -21.83
CA ARG A 126 19.24 -12.03 -23.25
C ARG A 126 20.24 -10.88 -23.48
N ARG A 127 21.38 -10.91 -22.79
CA ARG A 127 22.58 -10.15 -23.14
C ARG A 127 23.81 -10.93 -22.78
#